data_AF-A0A160P104-F1
#
_entry.id   AF-A0A160P104-F1
#
_cell.length_a   1.000
_cell.length_b   1.000
_cell.length_c   1.000
_cell.angle_alpha   90.00
_cell.angle_beta   90.00
_cell.angle_gamma   90.00
#
_symmetry.space_group_name_H-M   'P 1'
#
loop_
_entity.id
_entity.type
_entity.pdbx_description
1 polymer ?
#
loop_
_entity_poly.entity_id
_entity_poly.type
_entity_poly.pdbx_seq_one_letter_code
_entity_poly.pdbx_strand_id
1 'polypeptide(L)' 'MTESEWVNELCLLFGEVLGMPHVEPDDSFFDLGGHSLLASKLTRRIHESYGIKIPVRRVYQAPTPRTLAAYLRAA' A
#
# COMPACT_ATOMS: atom_id res chain seq x y z
N MET A 1 -11.03 11.20 -1.67
CA MET A 1 -11.24 9.76 -1.82
C MET A 1 -11.89 9.20 -0.56
N THR A 2 -12.89 8.35 -0.73
CA THR A 2 -13.54 7.54 0.31
C THR A 2 -12.62 6.42 0.80
N GLU A 3 -13.05 5.65 1.81
CA GLU A 3 -12.26 4.50 2.30
C GLU A 3 -12.16 3.42 1.24
N SER A 4 -13.30 3.04 0.64
CA SER A 4 -13.34 2.01 -0.40
C SER A 4 -12.50 2.38 -1.62
N GLU A 5 -12.47 3.66 -2.01
CA GLU A 5 -11.61 4.14 -3.09
C GLU A 5 -10.12 3.97 -2.75
N TRP A 6 -9.70 4.34 -1.54
CA TRP A 6 -8.31 4.15 -1.11
C TRP A 6 -7.89 2.69 -1.06
N VAL A 7 -8.78 1.82 -0.56
CA VAL A 7 -8.51 0.38 -0.51
C VAL A 7 -8.28 -0.17 -1.91
N ASN A 8 -9.17 0.14 -2.86
CA ASN A 8 -9.04 -0.34 -4.23
C ASN A 8 -7.76 0.16 -4.90
N GLU A 9 -7.43 1.44 -4.76
CA GLU A 9 -6.19 2.00 -5.30
C GLU A 9 -4.95 1.34 -4.68
N LEU A 10 -4.95 1.09 -3.38
CA LEU A 10 -3.83 0.42 -2.73
C LEU A 10 -3.70 -1.05 -3.13
N CYS A 11 -4.81 -1.77 -3.33
CA CYS A 11 -4.78 -3.12 -3.91
C CYS A 11 -4.08 -3.12 -5.28
N LEU A 12 -4.39 -2.14 -6.14
CA LEU A 12 -3.72 -1.99 -7.44
C LEU A 12 -2.23 -1.70 -7.28
N LEU A 13 -1.85 -0.74 -6.44
CA LEU A 13 -0.45 -0.40 -6.21
C LEU A 13 0.35 -1.55 -5.59
N PHE A 14 -0.25 -2.33 -4.70
CA PHE A 14 0.35 -3.54 -4.14
C PHE A 14 0.58 -4.56 -5.25
N GLY A 15 -0.46 -4.86 -6.05
CA GLY A 15 -0.36 -5.80 -7.17
C GLY A 15 0.74 -5.42 -8.15
N GLU A 16 0.81 -4.16 -8.55
CA GLU A 16 1.85 -3.70 -9.47
C GLU A 16 3.27 -3.77 -8.88
N VAL A 17 3.44 -3.50 -7.58
CA VAL A 17 4.75 -3.58 -6.90
C VAL A 17 5.19 -5.01 -6.64
N LEU A 18 4.24 -5.89 -6.29
CA LEU A 18 4.47 -7.31 -6.02
C LEU A 18 4.50 -8.15 -7.30
N GLY A 19 4.06 -7.61 -8.44
CA GLY A 19 3.94 -8.35 -9.69
C GLY A 19 2.77 -9.35 -9.67
N MET A 20 1.71 -9.05 -8.92
CA MET A 20 0.54 -9.91 -8.75
C MET A 20 -0.65 -9.37 -9.53
N PRO A 21 -1.49 -10.24 -10.12
CA PRO A 21 -2.67 -9.82 -10.87
C PRO A 21 -3.80 -9.29 -9.97
N HIS A 22 -3.84 -9.74 -8.71
CA HIS A 22 -4.83 -9.36 -7.73
C HIS A 22 -4.25 -9.38 -6.32
N VAL A 23 -4.70 -8.46 -5.47
CA VAL A 23 -4.37 -8.35 -4.05
C VAL A 23 -5.65 -7.99 -3.31
N GLU A 24 -6.00 -8.76 -2.30
CA GLU A 24 -7.20 -8.52 -1.50
C GLU A 24 -6.95 -7.40 -0.46
N PRO A 25 -8.00 -6.71 0.01
CA PRO A 25 -7.89 -5.61 0.97
C PRO A 25 -7.13 -5.94 2.25
N ASP A 26 -7.16 -7.21 2.65
CA ASP A 26 -6.62 -7.73 3.91
C ASP A 26 -5.37 -8.59 3.69
N ASP A 27 -4.88 -8.70 2.45
CA ASP A 27 -3.62 -9.37 2.16
C ASP A 27 -2.44 -8.56 2.68
N SER A 28 -1.62 -9.20 3.51
CA SER A 28 -0.39 -8.62 4.03
C SER A 28 0.67 -8.55 2.93
N PHE A 29 1.22 -7.36 2.73
CA PHE A 29 2.30 -7.09 1.79
C PHE A 29 3.47 -8.06 1.96
N PHE A 30 3.82 -8.40 3.20
CA PHE A 30 4.95 -9.26 3.52
C PHE A 30 4.62 -10.75 3.36
N ASP A 31 3.37 -11.15 3.59
CA ASP A 31 2.93 -12.54 3.38
C ASP A 31 2.88 -12.85 1.87
N LEU A 32 2.62 -11.83 1.04
CA LEU A 32 2.70 -11.90 -0.42
C LEU A 32 4.13 -11.82 -0.98
N GLY A 33 5.17 -11.87 -0.14
CA GLY A 33 6.57 -11.85 -0.55
C GLY A 33 7.19 -10.45 -0.67
N GLY A 34 6.49 -9.41 -0.21
CA GLY A 34 7.02 -8.06 -0.09
C GLY A 34 8.21 -7.96 0.88
N HIS A 35 9.15 -7.08 0.57
CA HIS A 35 10.33 -6.81 1.40
C HIS A 35 10.74 -5.35 1.31
N SER A 36 11.79 -4.92 2.04
CA SER A 36 12.13 -3.50 2.23
C SER A 36 12.30 -2.70 0.93
N LEU A 37 12.85 -3.32 -0.12
CA LEU A 37 13.01 -2.68 -1.43
C LEU A 37 11.66 -2.47 -2.11
N LEU A 38 10.78 -3.48 -2.08
CA LEU A 38 9.43 -3.37 -2.62
C LEU A 38 8.58 -2.39 -1.81
N ALA A 39 8.69 -2.40 -0.48
CA ALA A 39 8.03 -1.43 0.38
C ALA A 39 8.50 0.00 0.07
N SER A 40 9.80 0.20 -0.16
CA SER A 40 10.33 1.50 -0.61
C SER A 40 9.73 1.91 -1.96
N LYS A 41 9.63 0.99 -2.93
CA LYS A 41 8.97 1.24 -4.23
C LYS A 41 7.50 1.63 -4.05
N LEU A 42 6.77 0.93 -3.19
CA LEU A 42 5.37 1.22 -2.87
C LEU A 42 5.20 2.63 -2.31
N THR A 43 6.00 3.01 -1.30
CA THR A 43 5.94 4.37 -0.73
C THR A 43 6.27 5.45 -1.75
N ARG A 44 7.23 5.20 -2.64
CA ARG A 44 7.56 6.11 -3.75
C ARG A 44 6.39 6.26 -4.72
N ARG A 45 5.72 5.17 -5.09
CA ARG A 45 4.56 5.23 -5.99
C ARG A 45 3.38 5.96 -5.39
N ILE A 46 3.09 5.75 -4.11
CA ILE A 46 2.07 6.53 -3.38
C ILE A 46 2.41 8.03 -3.44
N HIS A 47 3.68 8.38 -3.26
CA HIS A 47 4.12 9.77 -3.39
C HIS A 47 3.98 10.31 -4.81
N GLU A 48 4.33 9.55 -5.83
CA GLU A 48 4.22 9.96 -7.23
C GLU A 48 2.76 10.10 -7.68
N SER A 49 1.86 9.22 -7.24
CA SER A 49 0.44 9.25 -7.62
C SER A 49 -0.36 10.31 -6.85
N TYR A 50 -0.07 10.52 -5.57
CA TYR A 50 -0.94 11.35 -4.70
C TYR A 50 -0.21 12.49 -3.97
N GLY A 51 1.11 12.64 -4.16
CA GLY A 51 1.92 13.64 -3.46
C GLY A 51 2.21 13.30 -1.99
N ILE A 52 1.71 12.18 -1.47
CA ILE A 52 1.80 11.82 -0.04
C ILE A 52 3.11 11.08 0.25
N LYS A 53 3.94 11.63 1.14
CA LYS A 53 5.15 10.96 1.61
C LYS A 53 4.86 10.15 2.87
N ILE A 54 5.04 8.83 2.78
CA ILE A 54 4.96 7.95 3.95
C ILE A 54 6.30 7.26 4.17
N PRO A 55 6.77 7.14 5.43
CA PRO A 55 8.00 6.39 5.70
C PRO A 55 7.73 4.90 5.53
N VAL A 56 8.73 4.15 5.06
CA VAL A 56 8.65 2.69 4.86
C VAL A 56 8.17 1.94 6.12
N ARG A 57 8.53 2.45 7.31
CA ARG A 57 8.03 1.93 8.61
C ARG A 57 6.50 1.85 8.68
N ARG A 58 5.75 2.72 7.99
CA ARG A 58 4.29 2.66 7.95
C ARG A 58 3.78 1.42 7.22
N VAL A 59 4.46 0.96 6.17
CA VAL A 59 4.12 -0.29 5.49
C VAL A 59 4.25 -1.48 6.45
N TYR A 60 5.22 -1.45 7.38
CA TYR A 60 5.34 -2.48 8.42
C TYR A 60 4.24 -2.41 9.49
N GLN A 61 3.74 -1.21 9.81
CA GLN A 61 2.70 -1.01 10.83
C GLN A 61 1.28 -1.23 10.31
N ALA A 62 1.09 -1.00 9.01
CA ALA A 62 -0.16 -1.14 8.29
C ALA A 62 0.12 -1.95 7.01
N PRO A 63 0.33 -3.28 7.13
CA PRO A 63 0.85 -4.10 6.04
C PRO A 63 -0.19 -4.49 5.01
N THR A 64 -1.47 -4.11 5.17
CA THR A 64 -2.54 -4.45 4.22
C THR A 64 -3.06 -3.19 3.52
N PRO A 65 -3.65 -3.31 2.31
CA PRO A 65 -4.32 -2.19 1.67
C PRO A 65 -5.34 -1.50 2.57
N ARG A 66 -6.15 -2.25 3.32
CA ARG A 66 -7.14 -1.72 4.27
C ARG A 66 -6.52 -0.91 5.40
N THR A 67 -5.51 -1.47 6.07
CA THR A 67 -4.87 -0.79 7.20
C THR A 67 -4.10 0.45 6.74
N LEU A 68 -3.48 0.39 5.55
CA LEU A 68 -2.75 1.52 4.98
C LEU A 68 -3.71 2.62 4.48
N ALA A 69 -4.87 2.25 3.90
CA ALA A 69 -5.93 3.20 3.54
C ALA A 69 -6.44 3.97 4.77
N ALA A 70 -6.69 3.26 5.88
CA ALA A 70 -7.11 3.87 7.14
C ALA A 70 -6.07 4.89 7.65
N TYR A 71 -4.78 4.57 7.53
CA TYR A 71 -3.70 5.50 7.88
C TYR A 71 -3.69 6.74 6.97
N LEU A 72 -3.77 6.57 5.65
CA LEU A 72 -3.74 7.68 4.69
C LEU A 72 -4.94 8.61 4.80
N ARG A 73 -6.10 8.10 5.26
CA ARG A 73 -7.27 8.93 5.53
C ARG A 73 -7.18 9.76 6.80
N ALA A 74 -6.41 9.30 7.78
CA ALA A 74 -6.25 9.98 9.07
C ALA A 74 -5.10 11.01 9.08
N ALA A 75 -4.27 11.01 8.04
CA ALA A 75 -3.15 11.92 7.84
C ALA A 75 -3.56 13.14 7.00
#